data_AF-A0A2K3M4A5-F1
#
_entry.id   AF-A0A2K3M4A5-F1
#
_cell.length_a   1.000
_cell.length_b   1.000
_cell.length_c   1.000
_cell.angle_alpha   90.00
_cell.angle_beta   90.00
_cell.angle_gamma   90.00
#
_symmetry.space_group_name_H-M   'P 1'
#
loop_
_entity.id
_entity.type
_entity.pdbx_description
1 polymer ?
#
loop_
_entity_poly.entity_id
_entity_poly.type
_entity_poly.pdbx_seq_one_letter_code
_entity_poly.pdbx_strand_id
1 'polypeptide(L)'
;MASAVSSLLMPSDDVNTAITEFGDWKSTKAFLDNDPTALTAKVTIHGRTALHVAAVGAQWKLVEKLVQHQHMPANMLAELDLMGCTCLHYVAMGESVNTAKALVAKNPSLTTMLQWAKV
;
A
#
# COMPACT_ATOMS: atom_id res chain seq x y z
N MET A 1 2.08 -14.95 -15.41
CA MET A 1 1.00 -14.12 -15.99
C MET A 1 1.01 -12.73 -15.37
N ALA A 2 2.06 -11.95 -15.61
CA ALA A 2 2.20 -10.57 -15.11
C ALA A 2 2.24 -9.63 -16.32
N SER A 3 1.07 -9.28 -16.88
CA SER A 3 1.02 -8.40 -18.05
C SER A 3 -0.30 -7.66 -18.24
N ALA A 4 -1.01 -7.32 -17.16
CA ALA A 4 -2.25 -6.53 -17.28
C ALA A 4 -2.28 -5.31 -16.35
N VAL A 5 -1.51 -5.31 -15.26
CA VAL A 5 -1.50 -4.19 -14.29
C VAL A 5 -0.68 -2.99 -14.76
N SER A 6 0.27 -3.19 -15.69
CA SER A 6 1.12 -2.11 -16.24
C SER A 6 0.34 -1.08 -17.06
N SER A 7 -0.84 -1.42 -17.57
CA SER A 7 -1.59 -0.58 -18.51
C SER A 7 -2.53 0.44 -17.86
N LEU A 8 -2.63 0.47 -16.53
CA LEU A 8 -3.51 1.40 -15.79
C LEU A 8 -2.78 2.51 -15.03
N LEU A 9 -1.45 2.60 -15.15
CA LEU A 9 -0.63 3.59 -14.47
C LEU A 9 -0.02 4.54 -15.50
N MET A 10 -0.57 5.75 -15.61
CA MET A 10 0.10 6.84 -16.31
C MET A 10 1.19 7.43 -15.40
N PRO A 11 2.35 7.81 -15.96
CA PRO A 11 3.52 8.27 -15.20
C PRO A 11 3.27 9.68 -14.67
N SER A 12 2.96 9.76 -13.39
CA SER A 12 3.10 10.99 -12.61
C SER A 12 3.59 10.53 -11.25
N ASP A 13 4.76 11.04 -10.87
CA ASP A 13 5.41 10.90 -9.56
C ASP A 13 6.28 9.64 -9.37
N ASP A 14 7.59 9.89 -9.26
CA ASP A 14 8.70 8.93 -9.23
C ASP A 14 8.55 7.80 -8.19
N VAL A 15 7.75 8.01 -7.14
CA VAL A 15 7.49 7.00 -6.11
C VAL A 15 6.63 5.84 -6.62
N ASN A 16 5.67 6.10 -7.53
CA ASN A 16 4.87 5.04 -8.14
C ASN A 16 5.75 4.14 -8.99
N THR A 17 6.64 4.73 -9.80
CA THR A 17 7.59 4.00 -10.61
C THR A 17 8.53 3.17 -9.74
N ALA A 18 9.04 3.72 -8.63
CA ALA A 18 9.89 2.97 -7.70
C ALA A 18 9.18 1.76 -7.06
N ILE A 19 7.94 1.93 -6.64
CA ILE A 19 7.13 0.86 -6.02
C ILE A 19 6.73 -0.19 -7.06
N THR A 20 6.40 0.23 -8.28
CA THR A 20 5.79 -0.63 -9.32
C THR A 20 6.84 -1.32 -10.18
N GLU A 21 7.89 -0.61 -10.63
CA GLU A 21 8.89 -1.16 -11.54
C GLU A 21 9.97 -1.98 -10.83
N PHE A 22 10.27 -1.69 -9.57
CA PHE A 22 11.40 -2.33 -8.90
C PHE A 22 11.03 -3.17 -7.68
N GLY A 23 9.87 -2.92 -7.04
CA GLY A 23 9.53 -3.57 -5.76
C GLY A 23 10.63 -3.43 -4.69
N ASP A 24 11.60 -2.54 -4.93
CA ASP A 24 12.84 -2.48 -4.19
C ASP A 24 12.64 -1.52 -3.03
N TRP A 25 12.71 -2.10 -1.84
CA TRP A 25 12.69 -1.35 -0.60
C TRP A 25 13.81 -0.30 -0.56
N LYS A 26 14.97 -0.55 -1.18
CA LYS A 26 16.10 0.39 -1.14
C LYS A 26 15.76 1.71 -1.82
N SER A 27 15.24 1.66 -3.04
CA SER A 27 14.82 2.86 -3.79
C SER A 27 13.62 3.54 -3.13
N THR A 28 12.63 2.74 -2.71
CA THR A 28 11.46 3.26 -1.99
C THR A 28 11.89 3.99 -0.72
N LYS A 29 12.76 3.37 0.08
CA LYS A 29 13.27 3.96 1.33
C LYS A 29 14.08 5.22 1.06
N ALA A 30 14.96 5.24 0.05
CA ALA A 30 15.72 6.45 -0.30
C ALA A 30 14.79 7.63 -0.66
N PHE A 31 13.67 7.35 -1.33
CA PHE A 31 12.65 8.37 -1.60
C PHE A 31 11.95 8.82 -0.32
N LEU A 32 11.54 7.90 0.56
CA LEU A 32 10.89 8.22 1.83
C LEU A 32 11.80 8.94 2.83
N ASP A 33 13.10 8.64 2.82
CA ASP A 33 14.10 9.32 3.65
C ASP A 33 14.30 10.77 3.17
N ASN A 34 14.16 11.03 1.86
CA ASN A 34 14.21 12.38 1.27
C ASN A 34 12.89 13.14 1.43
N ASP A 35 11.76 12.46 1.29
CA ASP A 35 10.42 13.01 1.46
C ASP A 35 9.53 12.09 2.31
N PRO A 36 9.51 12.32 3.63
CA PRO A 36 8.67 11.52 4.54
C PRO A 36 7.17 11.70 4.29
N THR A 37 6.75 12.81 3.67
CA THR A 37 5.33 13.09 3.41
C THR A 37 4.74 12.18 2.35
N ALA A 38 5.61 11.60 1.50
CA ALA A 38 5.24 10.62 0.48
C ALA A 38 4.59 9.35 1.06
N LEU A 39 4.85 8.99 2.32
CA LEU A 39 4.17 7.88 3.01
C LEU A 39 2.67 8.13 3.13
N THR A 40 2.28 9.38 3.32
CA THR A 40 0.90 9.82 3.53
C THR A 40 0.24 10.36 2.26
N ALA A 41 1.04 10.63 1.23
CA ALA A 41 0.56 11.19 -0.02
C ALA A 41 -0.32 10.21 -0.78
N LYS A 42 -1.36 10.76 -1.43
CA LYS A 42 -2.15 10.05 -2.43
C LYS A 42 -1.37 10.12 -3.74
N VAL A 43 -0.64 9.05 -4.02
CA VAL A 43 0.30 8.98 -5.14
C VAL A 43 -0.37 8.62 -6.46
N THR A 44 -1.64 8.20 -6.47
CA THR A 44 -2.35 7.88 -7.72
C THR A 44 -3.63 8.69 -7.90
N ILE A 45 -4.11 8.76 -9.15
CA ILE A 45 -5.43 9.31 -9.51
C ILE A 45 -6.60 8.63 -8.81
N HIS A 46 -6.40 7.40 -8.32
CA HIS A 46 -7.38 6.63 -7.55
C HIS A 46 -7.31 6.95 -6.06
N GLY A 47 -6.56 7.98 -5.65
CA GLY A 47 -6.34 8.32 -4.25
C GLY A 47 -5.56 7.27 -3.47
N ARG A 48 -4.90 6.33 -4.17
CA ARG A 48 -4.10 5.27 -3.54
C ARG A 48 -2.79 5.84 -3.00
N THR A 49 -2.39 5.33 -1.85
CA THR A 49 -1.13 5.62 -1.18
C THR A 49 -0.07 4.59 -1.58
N ALA A 50 1.19 4.82 -1.20
CA ALA A 50 2.27 3.85 -1.44
C ALA A 50 1.92 2.42 -0.97
N LEU A 51 1.19 2.30 0.15
CA LEU A 51 0.75 1.01 0.69
C LEU A 51 -0.26 0.29 -0.20
N HIS A 52 -1.23 1.04 -0.72
CA HIS A 52 -2.23 0.52 -1.66
C HIS A 52 -1.58 0.05 -2.95
N VAL A 53 -0.66 0.85 -3.50
CA VAL A 53 0.06 0.48 -4.74
C VAL A 53 0.88 -0.79 -4.54
N ALA A 54 1.62 -0.88 -3.43
CA ALA A 54 2.39 -2.08 -3.10
C ALA A 54 1.48 -3.32 -2.92
N ALA A 55 0.30 -3.17 -2.30
CA ALA A 55 -0.66 -4.26 -2.15
C ALA A 55 -1.30 -4.68 -3.49
N VAL A 56 -1.67 -3.72 -4.35
CA VAL A 56 -2.21 -3.98 -5.70
C VAL A 56 -1.17 -4.68 -6.57
N GLY A 57 0.11 -4.31 -6.44
CA GLY A 57 1.22 -4.93 -7.15
C GLY A 57 1.67 -6.28 -6.60
N ALA A 58 0.97 -6.83 -5.58
CA ALA A 58 1.36 -8.05 -4.88
C ALA A 58 2.78 -8.02 -4.27
N GLN A 59 3.28 -6.82 -3.95
CA GLN A 59 4.63 -6.60 -3.41
C GLN A 59 4.63 -6.77 -1.88
N TRP A 60 4.29 -7.97 -1.41
CA TRP A 60 4.08 -8.32 0.00
C TRP A 60 5.25 -7.93 0.92
N LYS A 61 6.49 -8.19 0.49
CA LYS A 61 7.70 -7.81 1.24
C LYS A 61 7.82 -6.29 1.39
N LEU A 62 7.46 -5.54 0.35
CA LEU A 62 7.49 -4.09 0.37
C LEU A 62 6.41 -3.54 1.31
N VAL A 63 5.20 -4.12 1.28
CA VAL A 63 4.13 -3.79 2.23
C VAL A 63 4.61 -4.03 3.67
N GLU A 64 5.20 -5.18 3.97
CA GLU A 64 5.73 -5.48 5.31
C GLU A 64 6.79 -4.46 5.74
N LYS A 65 7.71 -4.08 4.84
CA LYS A 65 8.74 -3.07 5.13
C LYS A 65 8.14 -1.68 5.36
N LEU A 66 7.15 -1.27 4.56
CA LEU A 66 6.43 -0.01 4.73
C LEU A 66 5.67 0.02 6.05
N VAL A 67 4.97 -1.06 6.40
CA VAL A 67 4.25 -1.19 7.69
C VAL A 67 5.23 -1.17 8.87
N GLN A 68 6.40 -1.77 8.72
CA GLN A 68 7.46 -1.74 9.75
C GLN A 68 8.20 -0.40 9.80
N HIS A 69 8.03 0.48 8.82
CA HIS A 69 8.71 1.77 8.80
C HIS A 69 8.32 2.64 9.99
N GLN A 70 9.30 3.32 10.58
CA GLN A 70 9.12 4.04 11.84
C GLN A 70 8.24 5.29 11.69
N HIS A 71 8.24 5.89 10.50
CA HIS A 71 7.41 7.05 10.17
C HIS A 71 6.03 6.68 9.61
N MET A 72 5.69 5.38 9.53
CA MET A 72 4.38 4.95 9.05
C MET A 72 3.32 5.26 10.11
N PRO A 73 2.40 6.21 9.89
CA PRO A 73 1.42 6.54 10.88
C PRO A 73 0.27 5.52 10.85
N ALA A 74 -0.25 5.15 12.02
CA ALA A 74 -1.19 4.03 12.14
C ALA A 74 -2.52 4.24 11.39
N ASN A 75 -2.92 5.50 11.22
CA ASN A 75 -4.08 5.90 10.42
C ASN A 75 -3.91 5.58 8.93
N MET A 76 -2.70 5.57 8.40
CA MET A 76 -2.45 5.26 6.98
C MET A 76 -2.80 3.84 6.60
N LEU A 77 -2.82 2.92 7.57
CA LEU A 77 -3.28 1.56 7.33
C LEU A 77 -4.81 1.50 7.14
N ALA A 78 -5.51 2.47 7.71
CA ALA A 78 -6.96 2.62 7.69
C ALA A 78 -7.44 3.57 6.58
N GLU A 79 -6.52 4.25 5.89
CA GLU A 79 -6.87 5.13 4.77
C GLU A 79 -7.58 4.37 3.66
N LEU A 80 -8.56 5.04 3.08
CA LEU A 80 -9.37 4.54 1.98
C LEU A 80 -8.89 5.18 0.68
N ASP A 81 -8.77 4.38 -0.35
CA ASP A 81 -8.66 4.90 -1.71
C ASP A 81 -10.03 5.44 -2.20
N LEU A 82 -10.06 5.99 -3.42
CA LEU A 82 -11.31 6.53 -4.01
C LEU A 82 -12.36 5.45 -4.29
N MET A 83 -11.99 4.16 -4.24
CA MET A 83 -12.93 3.04 -4.36
C MET A 83 -13.50 2.62 -2.99
N GLY A 84 -13.09 3.28 -1.90
CA GLY A 84 -13.47 2.88 -0.55
C GLY A 84 -12.74 1.62 -0.07
N CYS A 85 -11.63 1.26 -0.71
CA CYS A 85 -10.83 0.09 -0.32
C CYS A 85 -9.63 0.52 0.52
N THR A 86 -9.35 -0.25 1.57
CA THR A 86 -8.08 -0.16 2.31
C THR A 86 -7.02 -1.06 1.70
N CYS A 87 -5.75 -0.86 2.06
CA CYS A 87 -4.65 -1.77 1.72
C CYS A 87 -4.96 -3.23 2.08
N LEU A 88 -5.62 -3.46 3.22
CA LEU A 88 -5.96 -4.81 3.67
C LEU A 88 -6.97 -5.52 2.75
N HIS A 89 -7.86 -4.80 2.07
CA HIS A 89 -8.75 -5.39 1.06
C HIS A 89 -7.96 -5.99 -0.10
N TYR A 90 -6.95 -5.27 -0.58
CA TYR A 90 -6.07 -5.74 -1.66
C TYR A 90 -5.17 -6.89 -1.22
N VAL A 91 -4.64 -6.84 0.01
CA VAL A 91 -3.85 -7.95 0.58
C VAL A 91 -4.69 -9.22 0.76
N ALA A 92 -5.94 -9.08 1.20
CA ALA A 92 -6.89 -10.20 1.32
C ALA A 92 -7.21 -10.80 -0.05
N MET A 93 -7.39 -9.97 -1.07
CA MET A 93 -7.60 -10.41 -2.47
C MET A 93 -6.36 -11.12 -3.05
N GLY A 94 -5.15 -10.72 -2.63
CA GLY A 94 -3.89 -11.31 -3.07
C GLY A 94 -3.43 -12.54 -2.27
N GLU A 95 -4.28 -13.07 -1.37
CA GLU A 95 -4.04 -14.28 -0.57
C GLU A 95 -2.78 -14.27 0.33
N SER A 96 -2.18 -13.10 0.59
CA SER A 96 -1.00 -13.02 1.47
C SER A 96 -1.38 -12.94 2.95
N VAL A 97 -1.59 -14.12 3.56
CA VAL A 97 -1.93 -14.26 4.99
C VAL A 97 -0.88 -13.63 5.91
N ASN A 98 0.42 -13.75 5.57
CA ASN A 98 1.50 -13.21 6.39
C ASN A 98 1.48 -11.69 6.43
N THR A 99 1.27 -11.05 5.28
CA THR A 99 1.17 -9.60 5.19
C THR A 99 -0.10 -9.08 5.85
N ALA A 100 -1.21 -9.80 5.73
CA ALA A 100 -2.44 -9.48 6.46
C ALA A 100 -2.21 -9.51 7.98
N LYS A 101 -1.53 -10.54 8.49
CA LYS A 101 -1.15 -10.63 9.92
C LYS A 101 -0.25 -9.47 10.33
N ALA A 102 0.74 -9.09 9.52
CA ALA A 102 1.63 -7.97 9.81
C ALA A 102 0.87 -6.63 9.89
N LEU A 103 -0.09 -6.41 8.98
CA LEU A 103 -0.97 -5.23 8.98
C LEU A 103 -1.84 -5.17 10.25
N VAL A 104 -2.52 -6.27 10.58
CA VAL A 104 -3.39 -6.37 11.76
C VAL A 104 -2.59 -6.25 13.06
N ALA A 105 -1.37 -6.79 13.12
CA ALA A 105 -0.51 -6.66 14.29
C ALA A 105 -0.10 -5.19 14.54
N LYS A 106 0.07 -4.40 13.47
CA LYS A 106 0.43 -2.97 13.57
C LYS A 106 -0.78 -2.10 13.91
N ASN A 107 -1.97 -2.43 13.38
CA ASN A 107 -3.21 -1.76 13.75
C ASN A 107 -4.36 -2.78 13.84
N PRO A 108 -4.67 -3.24 15.07
CA PRO A 108 -5.74 -4.21 15.30
C PRO A 108 -7.13 -3.71 14.88
N SER A 109 -7.33 -2.39 14.80
CA SER A 109 -8.61 -1.79 14.41
C SER A 109 -8.95 -2.01 12.93
N LEU A 110 -7.98 -2.46 12.12
CA LEU A 110 -8.18 -2.76 10.70
C LEU A 110 -9.11 -3.96 10.47
N THR A 111 -9.14 -4.93 11.40
CA THR A 111 -10.04 -6.08 11.27
C THR A 111 -11.50 -5.69 11.44
N THR A 112 -11.79 -4.67 12.25
CA THR A 112 -13.15 -4.14 12.43
C THR A 112 -13.64 -3.43 11.17
N MET A 113 -12.74 -2.80 10.40
CA MET A 113 -13.08 -2.15 9.13
C MET A 113 -13.20 -3.11 7.94
N LEU A 114 -12.83 -4.38 8.11
CA LEU A 114 -13.19 -5.44 7.16
C LEU A 114 -14.65 -5.90 7.33
N GLN A 115 -15.38 -5.40 8.35
CA GLN A 115 -16.83 -5.57 8.36
C GLN A 115 -17.38 -4.81 7.17
N TRP A 116 -17.63 -5.57 6.10
CA TRP A 116 -18.44 -5.20 4.95
C TRP A 116 -19.54 -4.25 5.40
N ALA A 117 -19.67 -3.15 4.65
CA ALA A 117 -20.78 -2.21 4.75
C ALA A 117 -22.02 -2.91 5.30
N LYS A 118 -22.48 -2.48 6.49
CA LYS A 118 -23.84 -2.76 6.93
C LYS A 118 -24.77 -2.20 5.85
N VAL A 119 -25.17 -3.05 4.91
CA VAL A 119 -26.48 -3.00 4.29
C VAL A 119 -27.52 -3.51 5.28
#